data_AF-A0A974SLX5-F1
#
_entry.id   AF-A0A974SLX5-F1
#
_cell.length_a   1.000
_cell.length_b   1.000
_cell.length_c   1.000
_cell.angle_alpha   90.00
_cell.angle_beta   90.00
_cell.angle_gamma   90.00
#
_symmetry.space_group_name_H-M   'P 1'
#
loop_
_entity.id
_entity.type
_entity.pdbx_description
1 polymer ?
#
loop_
_entity_poly.entity_id
_entity_poly.type
_entity_poly.pdbx_seq_one_letter_code
_entity_poly.pdbx_strand_id
1 'polypeptide(L)'
;MRTALVGPLLASLPGLAFAEGQGVSADMRRALEARRGWPTALWLRRLSGEEVFADFRLPGGDWLPAGLVTLSWAMRDYRSDTAVEISPELIELLSRLQAGLSEIHGSAVPLVLQSGYRTLESNANTEGAARNSMHLMGQAADIKVPGFAPNAVAAAAAVVAAGGIGIYPTFTHVDVARPRFWRGEARKGA
;
A
#
# COMPACT_ATOMS: atom_id res chain seq x y z
N MET A 1 -18.31 10.18 -22.47
CA MET A 1 -18.55 10.15 -21.01
C MET A 1 -17.34 10.74 -20.33
N ARG A 2 -17.52 11.62 -19.34
CA ARG A 2 -16.46 12.44 -18.75
C ARG A 2 -15.41 11.56 -18.08
N THR A 3 -14.17 11.62 -18.59
CA THR A 3 -12.97 11.18 -17.88
C THR A 3 -12.95 11.91 -16.54
N ALA A 4 -13.18 11.19 -15.45
CA ALA A 4 -12.81 11.71 -14.15
C ALA A 4 -11.28 11.83 -14.18
N LEU A 5 -10.78 13.05 -14.34
CA LEU A 5 -9.43 13.38 -13.92
C LEU A 5 -9.41 13.07 -12.42
N VAL A 6 -9.01 11.84 -12.07
CA VAL A 6 -8.59 11.50 -10.72
C VAL A 6 -7.39 12.40 -10.49
N GLY A 7 -7.62 13.56 -9.88
CA GLY A 7 -6.55 14.46 -9.49
C GLY A 7 -5.55 13.68 -8.64
N PRO A 8 -4.26 14.04 -8.65
CA PRO A 8 -3.29 13.36 -7.81
C PRO A 8 -3.83 13.29 -6.38
N LEU A 9 -3.85 12.09 -5.82
CA LEU A 9 -3.89 11.90 -4.37
C LEU A 9 -2.61 12.59 -3.88
N LEU A 10 -2.72 13.89 -3.65
CA LEU A 10 -1.64 14.75 -3.17
C LEU A 10 -1.43 14.40 -1.70
N ALA A 11 -0.17 14.35 -1.28
CA ALA A 11 0.15 14.28 0.13
C ALA A 11 -0.61 15.38 0.88
N SER A 12 -1.30 15.00 1.94
CA SER A 12 -1.86 15.98 2.87
C SER A 12 -0.71 16.73 3.56
N LEU A 13 -0.93 17.99 3.98
CA LEU A 13 0.07 18.74 4.76
C LEU A 13 0.58 17.95 5.99
N PRO A 14 -0.28 17.25 6.77
CA PRO A 14 0.18 16.35 7.83
C PRO A 14 1.04 15.19 7.35
N GLY A 15 0.76 14.63 6.16
CA GLY A 15 1.55 13.56 5.56
C GLY A 15 2.96 14.02 5.19
N LEU A 16 3.09 15.23 4.63
CA LEU A 16 4.39 15.81 4.32
C LEU A 16 5.23 16.04 5.58
N ALA A 17 4.64 16.63 6.62
CA ALA A 17 5.33 16.83 7.90
C ALA A 17 5.75 15.49 8.56
N PHE A 18 4.91 14.45 8.47
CA PHE A 18 5.26 13.12 8.94
C PHE A 18 6.44 12.54 8.15
N ALA A 19 6.45 12.66 6.82
CA ALA A 19 7.52 12.17 5.96
C ALA A 19 8.87 12.83 6.29
N GLU A 20 8.87 14.16 6.50
CA GLU A 20 10.04 14.91 6.94
C GLU A 20 10.55 14.43 8.31
N GLY A 21 9.63 14.19 9.25
CA GLY A 21 9.95 13.63 10.57
C GLY A 21 10.51 12.20 10.55
N GLN A 22 10.37 11.47 9.42
CA GLN A 22 11.00 10.16 9.21
C GLN A 22 12.34 10.24 8.47
N GLY A 23 12.83 11.44 8.13
CA GLY A 23 14.11 11.63 7.46
C GLY A 23 14.09 11.43 5.94
N VAL A 24 12.94 11.66 5.28
CA VAL A 24 12.87 11.65 3.80
C VAL A 24 13.73 12.77 3.25
N SER A 25 14.69 12.40 2.40
CA SER A 25 15.50 13.40 1.69
C SER A 25 14.64 14.18 0.71
N ALA A 26 15.00 15.45 0.46
CA ALA A 26 14.34 16.26 -0.56
C ALA A 26 14.44 15.60 -1.96
N ASP A 27 15.49 14.83 -2.22
CA ASP A 27 15.63 14.03 -3.44
C ASP A 27 14.59 12.92 -3.55
N MET A 28 14.36 12.18 -2.46
CA MET A 28 13.33 11.15 -2.44
C MET A 28 11.94 11.77 -2.63
N ARG A 29 11.66 12.88 -1.96
CA ARG A 29 10.40 13.61 -2.13
C ARG A 29 10.22 14.06 -3.59
N ARG A 30 11.25 14.66 -4.19
CA ARG A 30 11.23 15.06 -5.60
C ARG A 30 11.00 13.87 -6.52
N ALA A 31 11.66 12.74 -6.30
CA ALA A 31 11.46 11.54 -7.10
C ALA A 31 10.00 11.04 -7.02
N LEU A 32 9.40 11.05 -5.83
CA LEU A 32 8.01 10.63 -5.63
C LEU A 32 6.99 11.61 -6.24
N GLU A 33 7.25 12.91 -6.15
CA GLU A 33 6.36 13.99 -6.65
C GLU A 33 6.50 14.23 -8.16
N ALA A 34 7.70 14.08 -8.73
CA ALA A 34 8.00 14.41 -10.14
C ALA A 34 7.50 13.35 -11.13
N ARG A 35 6.98 12.21 -10.65
CA ARG A 35 6.48 11.13 -11.52
C ARG A 35 5.36 11.63 -12.42
N ARG A 36 5.66 11.67 -13.72
CA ARG A 36 4.72 11.93 -14.80
C ARG A 36 4.08 10.59 -15.22
N GLY A 37 2.78 10.45 -15.00
CA GLY A 37 2.02 9.25 -15.37
C GLY A 37 1.70 8.33 -14.19
N TRP A 38 0.48 7.80 -14.20
CA TRP A 38 -0.02 6.91 -13.16
C TRP A 38 0.41 5.49 -13.49
N PRO A 39 1.04 4.74 -12.55
CA PRO A 39 1.31 3.33 -12.76
C PRO A 39 0.02 2.60 -13.13
N THR A 40 0.09 1.73 -14.12
CA THR A 40 -1.06 0.92 -14.57
C THR A 40 -1.00 -0.51 -14.08
N ALA A 41 0.13 -0.92 -13.47
CA ALA A 41 0.39 -2.27 -13.00
C ALA A 41 0.86 -2.29 -11.54
N LEU A 42 0.67 -3.43 -10.89
CA LEU A 42 1.13 -3.68 -9.53
C LEU A 42 1.75 -5.07 -9.43
N TRP A 43 2.92 -5.14 -8.80
CA TRP A 43 3.62 -6.39 -8.49
C TRP A 43 3.55 -6.70 -6.99
N LEU A 44 2.80 -7.73 -6.63
CA LEU A 44 2.70 -8.23 -5.26
C LEU A 44 3.46 -9.54 -5.11
N ARG A 45 4.16 -9.69 -3.99
CA ARG A 45 4.70 -10.97 -3.53
C ARG A 45 4.13 -11.31 -2.17
N ARG A 46 3.51 -12.48 -2.02
CA ARG A 46 3.07 -12.98 -0.72
C ARG A 46 4.24 -13.60 0.05
N LEU A 47 4.12 -13.69 1.37
CA LEU A 47 5.11 -14.36 2.21
C LEU A 47 5.30 -15.86 1.87
N SER A 48 4.30 -16.49 1.24
CA SER A 48 4.41 -17.87 0.72
C SER A 48 5.33 -18.00 -0.49
N GLY A 49 5.73 -16.89 -1.11
CA GLY A 49 6.46 -16.87 -2.39
C GLY A 49 5.55 -16.78 -3.62
N GLU A 50 4.23 -16.81 -3.46
CA GLU A 50 3.26 -16.53 -4.54
C GLU A 50 3.47 -15.08 -5.03
N GLU A 51 3.67 -14.90 -6.33
CA GLU A 51 3.83 -13.59 -6.95
C GLU A 51 2.73 -13.33 -7.99
N VAL A 52 2.26 -12.09 -8.04
CA VAL A 52 1.30 -11.59 -9.03
C VAL A 52 1.80 -10.27 -9.57
N PHE A 53 1.92 -10.19 -10.90
CA PHE A 53 2.06 -8.95 -11.64
C PHE A 53 0.80 -8.75 -12.47
N ALA A 54 0.07 -7.66 -12.25
CA ALA A 54 -1.18 -7.42 -12.97
C ALA A 54 -1.34 -5.96 -13.35
N ASP A 55 -1.70 -5.72 -14.61
CA ASP A 55 -2.26 -4.45 -15.06
C ASP A 55 -3.66 -4.27 -14.45
N PHE A 56 -3.91 -3.14 -13.81
CA PHE A 56 -5.19 -2.76 -13.21
C PHE A 56 -5.82 -1.51 -13.86
N ARG A 57 -5.11 -0.86 -14.78
CA ARG A 57 -5.62 0.19 -15.65
C ARG A 57 -5.24 -0.07 -17.11
N LEU A 58 -6.08 0.38 -18.02
CA LEU A 58 -5.76 0.46 -19.44
C LEU A 58 -4.81 1.65 -19.70
N PRO A 59 -4.07 1.68 -20.83
CA PRO A 59 -3.24 2.83 -21.22
C PRO A 59 -4.00 4.18 -21.31
N GLY A 60 -5.33 4.16 -21.41
CA GLY A 60 -6.20 5.35 -21.38
C GLY A 60 -6.63 5.80 -19.97
N GLY A 61 -6.24 5.08 -18.92
CA GLY A 61 -6.52 5.42 -17.51
C GLY A 61 -7.74 4.73 -16.92
N ASP A 62 -8.61 4.12 -17.73
CA ASP A 62 -9.77 3.37 -17.22
C ASP A 62 -9.35 2.15 -16.42
N TRP A 63 -10.13 1.80 -15.39
CA TRP A 63 -9.93 0.58 -14.61
C TRP A 63 -10.03 -0.67 -15.48
N LEU A 64 -9.17 -1.65 -15.23
CA LEU A 64 -9.21 -2.96 -15.86
C LEU A 64 -9.76 -3.99 -14.85
N PRO A 65 -11.05 -4.39 -14.95
CA PRO A 65 -11.69 -5.26 -13.95
C PRO A 65 -10.96 -6.59 -13.71
N ALA A 66 -10.43 -7.20 -14.78
CA ALA A 66 -9.67 -8.45 -14.66
C ALA A 66 -8.42 -8.29 -13.76
N GLY A 67 -7.75 -7.14 -13.86
CA GLY A 67 -6.63 -6.77 -12.99
C GLY A 67 -7.04 -6.57 -11.54
N LEU A 68 -8.13 -5.83 -11.31
CA LEU A 68 -8.67 -5.59 -9.97
C LEU A 68 -9.07 -6.90 -9.28
N VAL A 69 -9.71 -7.82 -10.00
CA VAL A 69 -10.05 -9.16 -9.49
C VAL A 69 -8.81 -9.97 -9.15
N THR A 70 -7.81 -9.96 -10.04
CA THR A 70 -6.54 -10.68 -9.84
C THR A 70 -5.80 -10.17 -8.60
N LEU A 71 -5.69 -8.85 -8.45
CA LEU A 71 -5.06 -8.23 -7.29
C LEU A 71 -5.88 -8.45 -6.00
N SER A 72 -7.21 -8.43 -6.09
CA SER A 72 -8.09 -8.73 -4.96
C SER A 72 -7.88 -10.16 -4.45
N TRP A 73 -7.73 -11.13 -5.35
CA TRP A 73 -7.37 -12.49 -4.99
C TRP A 73 -5.97 -12.61 -4.39
N ALA A 74 -4.98 -11.91 -4.94
CA ALA A 74 -3.62 -11.89 -4.39
C ALA A 74 -3.59 -11.33 -2.95
N MET A 75 -4.52 -10.40 -2.65
CA MET A 75 -4.67 -9.73 -1.36
C MET A 75 -5.68 -10.39 -0.42
N ARG A 76 -6.21 -11.57 -0.77
CA ARG A 76 -7.16 -12.33 0.04
C ARG A 76 -6.63 -12.63 1.45
N ASP A 77 -7.56 -12.97 2.34
CA ASP A 77 -7.21 -13.56 3.62
C ASP A 77 -6.70 -14.99 3.38
N TYR A 78 -5.40 -15.21 3.57
CA TYR A 78 -4.77 -16.48 3.27
C TYR A 78 -5.06 -17.58 4.28
N ARG A 79 -5.57 -17.22 5.48
CA ARG A 79 -5.89 -18.23 6.50
C ARG A 79 -7.20 -18.94 6.17
N SER A 80 -8.11 -18.26 5.47
CA SER A 80 -9.43 -18.76 5.12
C SER A 80 -9.66 -18.84 3.60
N ASP A 81 -8.64 -18.52 2.80
CA ASP A 81 -8.70 -18.41 1.33
C ASP A 81 -9.88 -17.57 0.83
N THR A 82 -10.23 -16.52 1.59
CA THR A 82 -11.40 -15.68 1.34
C THR A 82 -10.99 -14.33 0.80
N ALA A 83 -11.55 -13.95 -0.35
CA ALA A 83 -11.31 -12.65 -0.98
C ALA A 83 -12.55 -11.76 -0.93
N VAL A 84 -12.31 -10.45 -0.94
CA VAL A 84 -13.30 -9.41 -1.24
C VAL A 84 -12.73 -8.52 -2.32
N GLU A 85 -13.56 -7.69 -2.93
CA GLU A 85 -13.06 -6.62 -3.79
C GLU A 85 -12.17 -5.68 -2.96
N ILE A 86 -10.92 -5.52 -3.38
CA ILE A 86 -10.01 -4.56 -2.80
C ILE A 86 -10.30 -3.18 -3.39
N SER A 87 -10.30 -2.16 -2.54
CA SER A 87 -10.48 -0.77 -2.96
C SER A 87 -9.53 -0.41 -4.11
N PRO A 88 -10.05 0.09 -5.25
CA PRO A 88 -9.21 0.59 -6.34
C PRO A 88 -8.24 1.69 -5.89
N GLU A 89 -8.65 2.53 -4.92
CA GLU A 89 -7.79 3.54 -4.30
C GLU A 89 -6.61 2.93 -3.55
N LEU A 90 -6.79 1.78 -2.88
CA LEU A 90 -5.69 1.07 -2.23
C LEU A 90 -4.72 0.50 -3.27
N ILE A 91 -5.23 -0.09 -4.35
CA ILE A 91 -4.40 -0.61 -5.45
C ILE A 91 -3.58 0.53 -6.08
N GLU A 92 -4.20 1.69 -6.28
CA GLU A 92 -3.54 2.88 -6.79
C GLU A 92 -2.48 3.45 -5.83
N LEU A 93 -2.76 3.48 -4.53
CA LEU A 93 -1.79 3.84 -3.50
C LEU A 93 -0.56 2.92 -3.57
N LEU A 94 -0.80 1.60 -3.57
CA LEU A 94 0.25 0.59 -3.59
C LEU A 94 1.09 0.68 -4.86
N SER A 95 0.48 0.88 -6.02
CA SER A 95 1.22 0.98 -7.28
C SER A 95 2.08 2.25 -7.35
N ARG A 96 1.58 3.38 -6.85
CA ARG A 96 2.38 4.63 -6.74
C ARG A 96 3.55 4.46 -5.79
N LEU A 97 3.34 3.84 -4.64
CA LEU A 97 4.39 3.54 -3.68
C LEU A 97 5.46 2.62 -4.28
N GLN A 98 5.05 1.53 -4.93
CA GLN A 98 5.95 0.59 -5.60
C GLN A 98 6.80 1.27 -6.66
N ALA A 99 6.16 2.08 -7.51
CA ALA A 99 6.85 2.71 -8.62
C ALA A 99 7.89 3.72 -8.12
N GLY A 100 7.53 4.52 -7.10
CA GLY A 100 8.45 5.44 -6.45
C GLY A 100 9.64 4.74 -5.80
N LEU A 101 9.39 3.71 -5.00
CA LEU A 101 10.45 2.97 -4.33
C LEU A 101 11.33 2.17 -5.30
N SER A 102 10.79 1.68 -6.41
CA SER A 102 11.58 1.04 -7.48
C SER A 102 12.55 2.02 -8.13
N GLU A 103 12.11 3.25 -8.36
CA GLU A 103 12.94 4.31 -8.93
C GLU A 103 14.09 4.69 -7.99
N ILE A 104 13.79 4.86 -6.70
CA ILE A 104 14.79 5.11 -5.66
C ILE A 104 15.78 3.93 -5.52
N HIS A 105 15.27 2.71 -5.62
CA HIS A 105 16.09 1.50 -5.54
C HIS A 105 17.00 1.33 -6.77
N GLY A 106 16.63 1.93 -7.91
CA GLY A 106 17.31 1.75 -9.20
C GLY A 106 16.92 0.47 -9.95
N SER A 107 15.92 -0.28 -9.46
CA SER A 107 15.38 -1.46 -10.13
C SER A 107 13.94 -1.74 -9.66
N ALA A 108 13.18 -2.50 -10.44
CA ALA A 108 11.85 -2.95 -10.02
C ALA A 108 11.91 -3.75 -8.71
N VAL A 109 11.07 -3.38 -7.74
CA VAL A 109 10.93 -4.11 -6.46
C VAL A 109 9.47 -4.49 -6.18
N PRO A 110 9.18 -5.72 -5.73
CA PRO A 110 7.83 -6.11 -5.37
C PRO A 110 7.41 -5.48 -4.05
N LEU A 111 6.10 -5.26 -3.88
CA LEU A 111 5.55 -5.09 -2.53
C LEU A 111 5.33 -6.48 -1.93
N VAL A 112 6.07 -6.77 -0.87
CA VAL A 112 5.91 -8.02 -0.12
C VAL A 112 4.72 -7.87 0.81
N LEU A 113 3.61 -8.51 0.47
CA LEU A 113 2.35 -8.46 1.20
C LEU A 113 2.39 -9.38 2.41
N GLN A 114 2.36 -8.79 3.59
CA GLN A 114 2.20 -9.49 4.85
C GLN A 114 0.71 -9.76 5.15
N SER A 115 -0.16 -8.81 4.82
CA SER A 115 -1.61 -8.95 4.96
C SER A 115 -2.33 -7.98 4.04
N GLY A 116 -3.32 -8.48 3.29
CA GLY A 116 -4.32 -7.66 2.59
C GLY A 116 -5.63 -7.69 3.37
N TYR A 117 -6.72 -8.12 2.73
CA TYR A 117 -7.99 -8.37 3.40
C TYR A 117 -7.85 -9.37 4.56
N ARG A 118 -8.66 -9.16 5.60
CA ARG A 118 -8.84 -10.11 6.70
C ARG A 118 -10.32 -10.39 6.90
N THR A 119 -10.66 -11.65 7.09
CA THR A 119 -11.96 -12.03 7.65
C THR A 119 -12.08 -11.54 9.10
N LEU A 120 -13.32 -11.51 9.62
CA LEU A 120 -13.57 -11.18 11.03
C LEU A 120 -12.78 -12.10 11.98
N GLU A 121 -12.75 -13.40 11.66
CA GLU A 121 -12.02 -14.42 12.43
C GLU A 121 -10.52 -14.16 12.43
N SER A 122 -9.90 -14.02 11.26
CA SER A 122 -8.46 -13.72 11.16
C SER A 122 -8.08 -12.41 11.83
N ASN A 123 -8.95 -11.38 11.76
CA ASN A 123 -8.69 -10.11 12.42
C ASN A 123 -8.77 -10.24 13.94
N ALA A 124 -9.76 -10.97 14.48
CA ALA A 124 -9.88 -11.25 15.91
C ALA A 124 -8.68 -12.03 16.46
N ASN A 125 -8.12 -12.93 15.64
CA ASN A 125 -6.94 -13.73 15.98
C ASN A 125 -5.60 -13.00 15.69
N THR A 126 -5.63 -11.77 15.18
CA THR A 126 -4.42 -10.98 14.96
C THR A 126 -4.14 -10.10 16.17
N GLU A 127 -3.03 -10.35 16.85
CA GLU A 127 -2.58 -9.56 18.01
C GLU A 127 -2.51 -8.06 17.66
N GLY A 128 -3.11 -7.23 18.52
CA GLY A 128 -3.13 -5.77 18.36
C GLY A 128 -4.06 -5.25 17.25
N ALA A 129 -4.81 -6.12 16.56
CA ALA A 129 -5.72 -5.68 15.51
C ALA A 129 -6.91 -4.88 16.07
N ALA A 130 -7.21 -3.75 15.44
CA ALA A 130 -8.37 -2.95 15.76
C ALA A 130 -9.67 -3.68 15.39
N ARG A 131 -10.72 -3.50 16.18
CA ARG A 131 -12.07 -4.05 15.88
C ARG A 131 -12.63 -3.49 14.57
N ASN A 132 -12.40 -2.21 14.29
CA ASN A 132 -12.81 -1.53 13.06
C ASN A 132 -11.62 -1.35 12.11
N SER A 133 -10.89 -2.45 11.87
CA SER A 133 -9.72 -2.47 11.01
C SER A 133 -10.10 -2.28 9.54
N MET A 134 -9.36 -1.44 8.82
CA MET A 134 -9.53 -1.24 7.38
C MET A 134 -9.20 -2.50 6.56
N HIS A 135 -8.49 -3.48 7.13
CA HIS A 135 -8.30 -4.78 6.51
C HIS A 135 -9.62 -5.55 6.33
N LEU A 136 -10.61 -5.34 7.21
CA LEU A 136 -11.93 -5.99 7.10
C LEU A 136 -12.74 -5.47 5.91
N MET A 137 -12.37 -4.30 5.37
CA MET A 137 -13.07 -3.62 4.29
C MET A 137 -12.33 -3.70 2.95
N GLY A 138 -11.21 -4.43 2.88
CA GLY A 138 -10.36 -4.44 1.68
C GLY A 138 -9.69 -3.09 1.41
N GLN A 139 -9.48 -2.28 2.45
CA GLN A 139 -8.99 -0.90 2.36
C GLN A 139 -7.63 -0.68 3.02
N ALA A 140 -6.96 -1.76 3.45
CA ALA A 140 -5.62 -1.70 4.03
C ALA A 140 -4.70 -2.83 3.59
N ALA A 141 -3.40 -2.56 3.64
CA ALA A 141 -2.35 -3.52 3.40
C ALA A 141 -1.20 -3.33 4.41
N ASP A 142 -0.68 -4.45 4.89
CA ASP A 142 0.58 -4.53 5.63
C ASP A 142 1.64 -5.03 4.65
N ILE A 143 2.67 -4.21 4.42
CA ILE A 143 3.66 -4.43 3.35
C ILE A 143 5.10 -4.29 3.84
N LYS A 144 6.01 -4.97 3.13
CA LYS A 144 7.46 -4.75 3.18
C LYS A 144 7.95 -4.46 1.77
N VAL A 145 9.03 -3.71 1.65
CA VAL A 145 9.68 -3.46 0.36
C VAL A 145 11.15 -3.84 0.48
N PRO A 146 11.66 -4.80 -0.31
CA PRO A 146 13.07 -5.18 -0.27
C PRO A 146 13.97 -3.95 -0.43
N GLY A 147 15.00 -3.85 0.41
CA GLY A 147 15.93 -2.70 0.42
C GLY A 147 15.45 -1.48 1.23
N PHE A 148 14.25 -1.49 1.79
CA PHE A 148 13.73 -0.36 2.57
C PHE A 148 13.29 -0.76 3.98
N ALA A 149 13.74 0.03 4.96
CA ALA A 149 13.24 -0.07 6.34
C ALA A 149 11.77 0.40 6.42
N PRO A 150 10.98 -0.09 7.40
CA PRO A 150 9.57 0.32 7.56
C PRO A 150 9.35 1.83 7.63
N ASN A 151 10.25 2.56 8.32
CA ASN A 151 10.19 4.03 8.38
C ASN A 151 10.31 4.67 6.98
N ALA A 152 11.19 4.16 6.12
CA ALA A 152 11.38 4.69 4.76
C ALA A 152 10.15 4.42 3.87
N VAL A 153 9.57 3.21 3.97
CA VAL A 153 8.33 2.87 3.27
C VAL A 153 7.17 3.74 3.73
N ALA A 154 7.04 3.96 5.04
CA ALA A 154 5.99 4.81 5.63
C ALA A 154 6.11 6.26 5.17
N ALA A 155 7.33 6.76 5.10
CA ALA A 155 7.57 8.12 4.68
C ALA A 155 7.32 8.32 3.18
N ALA A 156 7.68 7.35 2.34
CA ALA A 156 7.31 7.34 0.93
C ALA A 156 5.78 7.24 0.75
N ALA A 157 5.09 6.40 1.54
CA ALA A 157 3.64 6.30 1.53
C ALA A 157 2.97 7.64 1.87
N ALA A 158 3.53 8.40 2.82
CA ALA A 158 3.00 9.70 3.23
C ALA A 158 3.15 10.78 2.15
N VAL A 159 4.08 10.62 1.20
CA VAL A 159 4.23 11.50 0.04
C VAL A 159 3.24 11.14 -1.08
N VAL A 160 2.87 9.87 -1.24
CA VAL A 160 2.02 9.42 -2.36
C VAL A 160 0.55 9.23 -1.99
N ALA A 161 0.19 9.31 -0.71
CA ALA A 161 -1.15 8.99 -0.22
C ALA A 161 -1.68 9.97 0.84
N ALA A 162 -3.01 9.98 0.98
CA ALA A 162 -3.73 10.76 1.99
C ALA A 162 -4.41 9.86 3.05
N GLY A 163 -3.88 8.66 3.28
CA GLY A 163 -4.49 7.64 4.13
C GLY A 163 -3.79 7.38 5.48
N GLY A 164 -4.21 6.34 6.18
CA GLY A 164 -3.57 5.93 7.43
C GLY A 164 -2.23 5.22 7.20
N ILE A 165 -1.21 5.55 8.00
CA ILE A 165 0.13 4.97 7.93
C ILE A 165 0.59 4.53 9.32
N GLY A 166 0.88 3.24 9.46
CA GLY A 166 1.40 2.66 10.69
C GLY A 166 2.80 2.10 10.48
N ILE A 167 3.75 2.46 11.35
CA ILE A 167 5.10 1.88 11.33
C ILE A 167 5.16 0.77 12.38
N TYR A 168 5.48 -0.45 11.94
CA TYR A 168 5.75 -1.58 12.82
C TYR A 168 7.22 -2.02 12.66
N PRO A 169 7.77 -2.80 13.61
CA PRO A 169 9.17 -3.21 13.55
C PRO A 169 9.57 -3.96 12.28
N THR A 170 8.64 -4.71 11.67
CA THR A 170 8.94 -5.58 10.52
C THR A 170 8.19 -5.23 9.25
N PHE A 171 7.21 -4.31 9.28
CA PHE A 171 6.38 -3.95 8.13
C PHE A 171 5.80 -2.54 8.29
N THR A 172 5.23 -2.03 7.21
CA THR A 172 4.48 -0.78 7.19
C THR A 172 3.03 -1.07 6.87
N HIS A 173 2.12 -0.51 7.66
CA HIS A 173 0.70 -0.49 7.38
C HIS A 173 0.35 0.74 6.55
N VAL A 174 -0.48 0.53 5.52
CA VAL A 174 -1.10 1.61 4.73
C VAL A 174 -2.58 1.31 4.54
N ASP A 175 -3.41 2.35 4.57
CA ASP A 175 -4.84 2.25 4.26
C ASP A 175 -5.34 3.52 3.58
N VAL A 176 -6.58 3.49 3.07
CA VAL A 176 -7.20 4.61 2.34
C VAL A 176 -8.29 5.35 3.14
N ALA A 177 -8.34 5.14 4.46
CA ALA A 177 -9.23 5.91 5.33
C ALA A 177 -8.65 7.29 5.65
N ARG A 178 -9.16 7.97 6.68
CA ARG A 178 -8.67 9.31 7.05
C ARG A 178 -7.18 9.28 7.44
N PRO A 179 -6.41 10.33 7.10
CA PRO A 179 -5.00 10.43 7.49
C PRO A 179 -4.82 10.27 8.98
N ARG A 180 -3.93 9.36 9.36
CA ARG A 180 -3.51 9.13 10.75
C ARG A 180 -2.16 8.41 10.74
N PHE A 181 -1.31 8.73 11.71
CA PHE A 181 0.06 8.23 11.76
C PHE A 181 0.33 7.64 13.13
N TRP A 182 0.86 6.43 13.19
CA TRP A 182 1.13 5.76 14.46
C TRP A 182 2.34 4.84 14.38
N ARG A 183 2.88 4.47 15.55
CA ARG A 183 3.84 3.38 15.69
C ARG A 183 3.16 2.23 16.40
N GLY A 184 3.22 1.05 15.80
CA GLY A 184 2.78 -0.19 16.43
C GLY A 184 3.93 -0.89 17.13
N GLU A 185 3.58 -1.72 18.12
CA GLU A 185 4.57 -2.51 18.86
C GLU A 185 4.93 -3.80 18.10
N ALA A 186 6.05 -4.42 18.51
CA ALA A 186 6.40 -5.77 18.06
C ALA A 186 5.33 -6.76 18.55
N ARG A 187 5.04 -7.78 17.75
CA ARG A 187 4.32 -8.96 18.25
C ARG A 187 5.14 -9.59 19.36
N LYS A 188 4.52 -9.98 20.48
CA LYS A 188 5.25 -10.69 21.53
C LYS A 188 5.62 -12.07 21.00
N GLY A 189 6.93 -12.37 20.95
CA GLY A 189 7.46 -13.69 20.56
C GLY A 189 7.82 -13.86 19.08
N ALA A 190 8.04 -12.77 18.33
CA ALA A 190 8.61 -12.81 16.99
C ALA A 190 10.15 -12.94 17.00
#